data_AF-A0A5S9MAB7-F1
#
_entry.id   AF-A0A5S9MAB7-F1
#
_cell.length_a   1.000
_cell.length_b   1.000
_cell.length_c   1.000
_cell.angle_alpha   90.00
_cell.angle_beta   90.00
_cell.angle_gamma   90.00
#
_symmetry.space_group_name_H-M   'P 1'
#
loop_
_entity.id
_entity.type
_entity.pdbx_description
1 polymer ?
#
loop_
_entity_poly.entity_id
_entity_poly.type
_entity_poly.pdbx_seq_one_letter_code
_entity_poly.pdbx_strand_id
1 'polypeptide(L)' 'MPDYQYKRIFLVVMDSVGIGEAPDAADFNDVGADTLGHIAEKNERASYAEYGEAWAESY' A
#
# COMPACT_ATOMS: atom_id res chain seq x y z
N MET A 1 34.81 9.08 12.35
CA MET A 1 33.87 8.26 11.55
C MET A 1 32.51 8.93 11.68
N PRO A 2 31.83 9.32 10.60
CA PRO A 2 30.49 9.90 10.71
C PRO A 2 29.54 8.91 11.39
N ASP A 3 28.77 9.42 12.35
CA ASP A 3 27.78 8.65 13.10
C ASP A 3 26.45 8.77 12.36
N TYR A 4 26.09 7.74 11.60
CA TYR A 4 24.84 7.71 10.85
C TYR A 4 23.75 7.05 11.70
N GLN A 5 22.54 7.61 11.64
CA GLN A 5 21.35 7.10 12.35
C GLN A 5 21.06 5.61 12.09
N TYR A 6 21.38 5.08 10.91
CA TYR A 6 21.15 3.69 10.55
C TYR A 6 22.40 3.03 9.94
N LYS A 7 22.67 1.78 10.36
CA LYS A 7 23.78 0.96 9.85
C LYS A 7 23.57 0.48 8.41
N ARG A 8 22.31 0.19 8.03
CA ARG A 8 21.89 -0.26 6.69
C ARG A 8 20.44 0.17 6.45
N ILE A 9 20.10 0.47 5.20
CA ILE A 9 18.73 0.73 4.75
C ILE A 9 18.40 -0.29 3.66
N PHE A 10 17.24 -0.92 3.77
CA PHE A 10 16.69 -1.78 2.73
C PHE A 10 15.52 -1.04 2.09
N LEU A 11 15.71 -0.58 0.87
CA LEU A 11 14.68 0.07 0.08
C LEU A 11 14.01 -0.97 -0.81
N VAL A 12 12.68 -1.00 -0.79
CA VAL A 12 11.87 -1.82 -1.71
C VAL A 12 10.98 -0.88 -2.50
N VAL A 13 11.05 -1.00 -3.82
CA VAL A 13 10.17 -0.27 -4.75
C VAL A 13 9.17 -1.27 -5.30
N MET A 14 7.89 -1.00 -5.08
CA MET A 14 6.80 -1.75 -5.68
C MET A 14 6.35 -0.98 -6.93
N ASP A 15 6.83 -1.41 -8.09
CA ASP A 15 6.56 -0.72 -9.35
C ASP A 15 5.04 -0.67 -9.63
N SER A 16 4.53 0.48 -10.07
CA SER A 16 3.12 0.75 -10.40
C SER A 16 2.07 0.57 -9.28
N VAL A 17 2.47 0.30 -8.03
CA VAL A 17 1.53 0.11 -6.90
C VAL A 17 1.13 1.46 -6.30
N GLY A 18 0.17 2.15 -6.93
CA GLY A 18 -0.41 3.41 -6.44
C GLY A 18 -1.46 3.22 -5.34
N ILE A 19 -1.66 4.25 -4.51
CA ILE A 19 -2.61 4.28 -3.38
C ILE A 19 -3.66 5.40 -3.52
N GLY A 20 -4.06 5.68 -4.76
CA GLY A 20 -4.95 6.78 -5.11
C GLY A 20 -4.31 7.78 -6.07
N GLU A 21 -5.13 8.71 -6.53
CA GLU A 21 -4.76 9.70 -7.52
C GLU A 21 -3.86 10.80 -6.92
N ALA A 22 -2.97 11.35 -7.74
CA ALA A 22 -2.20 12.52 -7.35
C ALA A 22 -3.05 13.80 -7.51
N PRO A 23 -2.70 14.90 -6.81
CA PRO A 23 -3.45 16.16 -6.90
C PRO A 23 -3.56 16.75 -8.32
N ASP A 24 -2.63 16.39 -9.21
CA ASP A 24 -2.51 16.80 -10.61
C ASP A 24 -3.08 15.76 -11.60
N ALA A 25 -3.81 14.74 -11.13
CA ALA A 25 -4.36 13.68 -11.98
C ALA A 25 -5.22 14.20 -13.16
N ALA A 26 -5.84 15.37 -13.02
CA ALA A 26 -6.58 16.04 -14.09
C ALA A 26 -5.71 16.40 -15.30
N ASP A 27 -4.44 16.74 -15.08
CA ASP A 27 -3.51 17.13 -16.15
C ASP A 27 -3.00 15.91 -16.94
N PHE A 28 -3.08 14.72 -16.34
CA PHE A 28 -2.63 13.45 -16.91
C PHE A 28 -3.78 12.53 -17.33
N ASN A 29 -5.03 12.98 -17.19
CA ASN A 29 -6.23 12.18 -17.48
C ASN A 29 -6.32 10.90 -16.63
N ASP A 30 -5.82 10.97 -15.38
CA ASP A 30 -5.78 9.88 -14.40
C ASP A 30 -6.76 10.10 -13.24
N VAL A 31 -7.77 10.95 -13.43
CA VAL A 31 -8.78 11.22 -12.40
C VAL A 31 -9.51 9.93 -12.01
N GLY A 32 -9.53 9.64 -10.71
CA GLY A 32 -10.09 8.43 -10.12
C GLY A 32 -9.14 7.23 -10.12
N ALA A 33 -7.86 7.38 -10.47
CA ALA A 33 -6.91 6.27 -10.43
C ALA A 33 -6.61 5.84 -8.98
N ASP A 34 -7.01 4.62 -8.61
CA ASP A 34 -6.63 4.01 -7.32
C ASP A 34 -6.28 2.52 -7.52
N THR A 35 -5.00 2.23 -7.72
CA THR A 35 -4.56 0.85 -8.03
C THR A 35 -4.82 -0.10 -6.86
N LEU A 36 -4.35 0.22 -5.65
CA LEU A 36 -4.55 -0.64 -4.49
C LEU A 36 -6.02 -0.70 -4.06
N GLY A 37 -6.74 0.42 -4.06
CA GLY A 37 -8.16 0.46 -3.69
C GLY A 37 -9.00 -0.40 -4.63
N HIS A 38 -8.88 -0.22 -5.94
CA HIS A 38 -9.64 -1.02 -6.91
C HIS A 38 -9.26 -2.52 -6.89
N ILE A 39 -8.00 -2.85 -6.58
CA ILE A 39 -7.58 -4.25 -6.37
C ILE A 39 -8.22 -4.82 -5.11
N ALA A 40 -8.30 -4.04 -4.03
CA ALA A 40 -8.93 -4.46 -2.78
C ALA A 40 -10.43 -4.69 -2.93
N GLU A 41 -11.12 -3.80 -3.64
CA GLU A 41 -12.56 -3.94 -3.95
C GLU A 41 -12.86 -5.19 -4.81
N LYS A 42 -11.99 -5.49 -5.77
CA LYS A 42 -12.19 -6.63 -6.68
C LYS A 42 -11.75 -7.98 -6.10
N ASN A 43 -10.88 -8.00 -5.10
CA ASN A 43 -10.38 -9.24 -4.53
C ASN A 43 -10.91 -9.42 -3.10
N GLU A 44 -11.83 -10.37 -2.91
CA GLU A 44 -12.31 -10.81 -1.58
C GLU A 44 -11.17 -11.18 -0.61
N ARG A 45 -10.02 -11.60 -1.16
CA ARG A 45 -8.83 -11.84 -0.35
C ARG A 45 -8.17 -10.53 0.08
N ALA A 46 -8.01 -9.53 -0.80
CA ALA A 46 -7.32 -8.29 -0.44
C ALA A 46 -8.08 -7.44 0.59
N SER A 47 -9.38 -7.68 0.78
CA SER A 47 -10.16 -7.17 1.90
C SER A 47 -9.93 -7.95 3.21
N TYR A 48 -8.69 -8.39 3.51
CA TYR A 48 -8.24 -9.19 4.66
C TYR A 48 -8.56 -8.62 6.08
N ALA A 49 -9.58 -7.79 6.24
CA ALA A 49 -10.11 -7.35 7.53
C ALA A 49 -10.65 -8.50 8.40
N GLU A 50 -10.96 -9.68 7.84
CA GLU A 50 -11.60 -10.77 8.58
C GLU A 50 -10.62 -11.73 9.31
N TYR A 51 -9.34 -11.77 8.91
CA TYR A 51 -8.36 -12.69 9.52
C TYR A 51 -7.66 -12.11 10.77
N GLY A 52 -7.92 -10.85 11.13
CA GLY A 52 -7.35 -10.21 12.31
C GLY A 52 -7.98 -10.66 13.64
N GLU A 53 -9.23 -11.14 13.61
CA GLU A 53 -9.96 -11.51 14.83
C GLU A 53 -9.73 -12.98 15.25
N ALA A 54 -9.43 -13.87 14.29
CA ALA A 54 -9.26 -15.30 14.56
C ALA A 54 -7.97 -15.68 15.32
N TRP A 55 -6.94 -14.82 15.33
CA TRP A 55 -5.67 -15.08 16.02
C TRP A 55 -5.60 -14.47 17.43
N ALA A 56 -6.53 -13.58 17.77
CA ALA A 56 -6.58 -12.93 19.08
C ALA A 56 -7.24 -13.81 20.16
N GLU A 57 -8.02 -14.82 19.77
CA GLU A 57 -8.73 -15.71 20.70
C GLU A 57 -7.96 -16.99 21.05
N SER A 58 -6.79 -17.24 20.45
CA SER A 58 -6.01 -18.47 20.66
C SER A 58 -4.87 -18.34 21.69
N TYR A 59 -4.85 -17.27 22.50
CA TYR A 59 -3.89 -17.08 23.60
C TYR A 59 -4.60 -16.63 24.88
#